data_AF-A0A8T4J2C8-F1
#
_entry.id   AF-A0A8T4J2C8-F1
#
_cell.length_a   1.000
_cell.length_b   1.000
_cell.length_c   1.000
_cell.angle_alpha   90.00
_cell.angle_beta   90.00
_cell.angle_gamma   90.00
#
_symmetry.space_group_name_H-M   'P 1'
#
loop_
_entity.id
_entity.type
_entity.pdbx_description
1 polymer ?
#
loop_
_entity_poly.entity_id
_entity_poly.type
_entity_poly.pdbx_seq_one_letter_code
_entity_poly.pdbx_strand_id
1 'polypeptide(L)'
;MNHATRRTDRALGAFYGLALGDALGMPTQIMSRQAITARFGRVTGFEPGPPDNPVAAGMPAGSVTDDTEQAVIVGQLLIGSAGRIDSVQLASELLDWEKA
;
A
#
# COMPACT_ATOMS: atom_id res chain seq x y z
N MET A 1 19.08 16.78 -16.22
CA MET A 1 17.63 16.49 -16.11
C MET A 1 16.86 17.80 -15.94
N ASN A 2 15.78 17.99 -16.69
CA ASN A 2 14.85 19.13 -16.58
C ASN A 2 14.07 19.05 -15.25
N HIS A 3 13.67 20.21 -14.70
CA HIS A 3 12.78 20.32 -13.53
C HIS A 3 11.49 19.51 -13.68
N ALA A 4 10.91 19.41 -14.89
CA ALA A 4 9.73 18.58 -15.14
C ALA A 4 10.01 17.10 -14.88
N THR A 5 11.09 16.55 -15.46
CA THR A 5 11.54 15.17 -15.22
C THR A 5 11.75 14.91 -13.73
N ARG A 6 12.42 15.84 -13.03
CA ARG A 6 12.68 15.72 -11.60
C ARG A 6 11.40 15.74 -10.73
N ARG A 7 10.31 16.35 -11.20
CA ARG A 7 9.00 16.32 -10.52
C ARG A 7 8.29 14.99 -10.74
N THR A 8 8.29 14.51 -11.98
CA THR A 8 7.73 13.18 -12.31
C THR A 8 8.44 12.07 -11.56
N ASP A 9 9.77 12.09 -11.51
CA ASP A 9 10.55 11.08 -10.76
C ASP A 9 10.20 11.07 -9.26
N ARG A 10 9.96 12.24 -8.67
CA ARG A 10 9.54 12.35 -7.26
C ARG A 10 8.12 11.87 -7.04
N ALA A 11 7.20 12.15 -7.97
CA ALA A 11 5.82 11.67 -7.88
C ALA A 11 5.77 10.14 -8.02
N LEU A 12 6.48 9.57 -8.99
CA LEU A 12 6.62 8.13 -9.14
C LEU A 12 7.30 7.50 -7.93
N GLY A 13 8.39 8.10 -7.44
CA GLY A 13 9.07 7.65 -6.23
C GLY A 13 8.18 7.65 -4.99
N ALA A 14 7.26 8.61 -4.86
CA ALA A 14 6.29 8.62 -3.76
C ALA A 14 5.26 7.49 -3.90
N PHE A 15 4.72 7.27 -5.10
CA PHE A 15 3.70 6.24 -5.32
C PHE A 15 4.28 4.82 -5.25
N TYR A 16 5.47 4.60 -5.83
CA TYR A 16 6.20 3.34 -5.67
C TYR A 16 6.69 3.16 -4.24
N GLY A 17 7.14 4.22 -3.58
CA GLY A 17 7.55 4.17 -2.18
C GLY A 17 6.42 3.74 -1.24
N LEU A 18 5.18 4.19 -1.49
CA LEU A 18 3.98 3.72 -0.81
C LEU A 18 3.82 2.21 -1.00
N ALA A 19 3.71 1.75 -2.25
CA ALA A 19 3.48 0.34 -2.56
C ALA A 19 4.60 -0.60 -2.04
N LEU A 20 5.85 -0.17 -2.16
CA LEU A 20 7.00 -0.91 -1.63
C LEU A 20 7.00 -0.95 -0.10
N GLY A 21 6.66 0.17 0.56
CA GLY A 21 6.60 0.26 2.01
C GLY A 21 5.47 -0.58 2.60
N ASP A 22 4.29 -0.51 1.99
CA ASP A 22 3.13 -1.35 2.26
C ASP A 22 3.51 -2.84 2.15
N ALA A 23 3.98 -3.29 0.99
CA ALA A 23 4.34 -4.69 0.77
C ALA A 23 5.48 -5.20 1.68
N LEU A 24 6.42 -4.33 2.09
CA LEU A 24 7.45 -4.66 3.08
C LEU A 24 6.88 -4.76 4.51
N GLY A 25 5.87 -3.94 4.84
CA GLY A 25 5.23 -3.87 6.14
C GLY A 25 4.20 -4.96 6.37
N MET A 26 3.47 -5.36 5.33
CA MET A 26 2.40 -6.37 5.29
C MET A 26 2.67 -7.60 6.16
N PRO A 27 3.82 -8.31 6.06
CA PRO A 27 4.05 -9.53 6.85
C PRO A 27 4.28 -9.27 8.35
N THR A 28 4.59 -8.03 8.72
CA THR A 28 4.92 -7.62 10.10
C THR A 28 3.83 -6.82 10.79
N GLN A 29 2.72 -6.55 10.11
CA GLN A 29 1.64 -5.74 10.70
C GLN A 29 1.10 -6.39 11.97
N ILE A 30 0.75 -5.54 12.95
CA ILE A 30 0.24 -5.95 14.27
C ILE A 30 1.25 -6.75 15.12
N MET A 31 2.52 -6.86 14.69
CA MET A 31 3.57 -7.51 15.47
C MET A 31 4.40 -6.50 16.29
N SER A 32 4.85 -6.91 17.47
CA SER A 32 5.87 -6.16 18.20
C SER A 32 7.24 -6.31 17.54
N ARG A 33 8.15 -5.35 17.76
CA ARG A 33 9.53 -5.45 17.29
C ARG A 33 10.24 -6.73 17.75
N GLN A 34 9.96 -7.20 18.97
CA GLN A 34 10.53 -8.43 19.49
C GLN A 34 10.01 -9.65 18.70
N ALA A 35 8.70 -9.70 18.41
CA ALA A 35 8.11 -10.77 17.62
C ALA A 35 8.66 -10.77 16.17
N ILE A 36 8.79 -9.59 15.55
CA ILE A 36 9.40 -9.44 14.23
C ILE A 36 10.83 -9.98 14.23
N THR A 37 11.63 -9.60 15.23
CA THR A 37 13.03 -10.06 15.34
C THR A 37 13.11 -11.56 15.60
N ALA A 38 12.26 -12.12 16.47
CA ALA A 38 12.24 -13.54 16.76
C ALA A 38 11.85 -14.38 15.53
N ARG A 39 10.94 -13.87 14.69
CA ARG A 39 10.44 -14.58 13.52
C ARG A 39 11.32 -14.43 12.29
N PHE A 40 11.65 -13.19 11.94
CA PHE A 40 12.33 -12.84 10.68
C PHE A 40 13.81 -12.49 10.88
N GLY A 41 14.27 -12.31 12.12
CA GLY A 41 15.56 -11.69 12.40
C GLY A 41 15.56 -10.23 11.96
N ARG A 42 15.93 -9.99 10.70
CA ARG A 42 15.86 -8.68 10.05
C ARG A 42 15.12 -8.84 8.72
N VAL A 43 14.05 -8.08 8.53
CA VAL A 43 13.38 -7.97 7.23
C VAL A 43 14.32 -7.25 6.25
N THR A 44 14.74 -7.96 5.19
CA THR A 44 15.64 -7.42 4.14
C THR A 44 15.02 -7.47 2.74
N GLY A 45 13.81 -7.99 2.62
CA GLY A 45 13.07 -8.12 1.37
C GLY A 45 11.60 -8.42 1.65
N PHE A 46 10.85 -8.74 0.60
CA PHE A 46 9.46 -9.13 0.72
C PHE A 46 9.32 -10.52 1.31
N GLU A 47 8.44 -10.64 2.31
CA GLU A 47 8.11 -11.90 2.98
C GLU A 47 6.62 -12.17 2.81
N PRO A 48 6.19 -13.45 2.72
CA PRO A 48 4.76 -13.76 2.72
C PRO A 48 4.15 -13.48 4.10
N GLY A 49 2.85 -13.18 4.10
CA GLY A 49 2.08 -12.99 5.32
C GLY A 49 2.04 -14.27 6.15
N PRO A 50 2.55 -14.26 7.40
CA PRO A 50 2.52 -15.41 8.30
C PRO A 50 1.13 -16.03 8.43
N PRO A 51 0.97 -17.37 8.47
CA PRO A 51 -0.35 -18.00 8.66
C PRO A 51 -1.07 -17.58 9.95
N ASP A 52 -0.31 -17.14 10.95
CA ASP A 52 -0.76 -16.64 12.24
C ASP A 52 -0.88 -15.09 12.30
N ASN A 53 -0.64 -14.39 11.18
CA ASN A 53 -0.87 -12.94 11.11
C ASN A 53 -2.39 -12.66 11.04
N PRO A 54 -2.96 -11.80 11.91
CA PRO A 54 -4.40 -11.59 11.97
C PRO A 54 -5.01 -10.89 10.75
N VAL A 55 -4.19 -10.26 9.92
CA VAL A 55 -4.66 -9.45 8.78
C VAL A 55 -4.11 -9.98 7.46
N ALA A 56 -2.82 -10.35 7.42
CA ALA A 56 -2.13 -10.73 6.20
C ALA A 56 -1.97 -12.25 6.00
N ALA A 57 -2.64 -13.09 6.78
CA ALA A 57 -2.43 -14.54 6.70
C ALA A 57 -2.59 -15.09 5.27
N GLY A 58 -1.52 -15.71 4.76
CA GLY A 58 -1.52 -16.34 3.44
C GLY A 58 -1.34 -15.39 2.25
N MET A 59 -1.17 -14.09 2.49
CA MET A 59 -0.82 -13.15 1.42
C MET A 59 0.57 -13.49 0.85
N PRO A 60 0.72 -13.57 -0.48
CA PRO A 60 2.03 -13.77 -1.12
C PRO A 60 3.04 -12.68 -0.77
N ALA A 61 4.33 -13.02 -0.84
CA ALA A 61 5.39 -12.03 -0.68
C ALA A 61 5.30 -10.93 -1.74
N GLY A 62 5.31 -9.67 -1.32
CA GLY A 62 5.24 -8.51 -2.22
C GLY A 62 3.81 -8.07 -2.54
N SER A 63 2.79 -8.71 -1.97
CA SER A 63 1.41 -8.20 -2.02
C SER A 63 1.31 -6.89 -1.26
N VAL A 64 0.63 -5.93 -1.86
CA VAL A 64 0.19 -4.69 -1.22
C VAL A 64 -1.11 -4.93 -0.44
N THR A 65 -1.47 -4.02 0.46
CA THR A 65 -2.72 -4.04 1.23
C THR A 65 -3.61 -2.85 0.89
N ASP A 66 -4.62 -2.61 1.73
CA ASP A 66 -5.57 -1.51 1.66
C ASP A 66 -4.91 -0.13 1.50
N ASP A 67 -3.73 0.08 2.09
CA ASP A 67 -2.96 1.33 1.93
C ASP A 67 -2.73 1.69 0.45
N THR A 68 -2.22 0.74 -0.35
CA THR A 68 -1.97 0.98 -1.78
C THR A 68 -3.25 0.93 -2.59
N GLU A 69 -4.14 -0.02 -2.30
CA GLU A 69 -5.39 -0.20 -3.06
C GLU A 69 -6.28 1.04 -2.96
N GLN A 70 -6.47 1.59 -1.76
CA GLN A 70 -7.26 2.82 -1.57
C GLN A 70 -6.54 4.06 -2.09
N ALA A 71 -5.20 4.12 -2.05
CA ALA A 71 -4.44 5.19 -2.69
C ALA A 71 -4.64 5.19 -4.22
N VAL A 72 -4.75 4.01 -4.85
CA VAL A 72 -5.09 3.88 -6.27
C VAL A 72 -6.50 4.39 -6.55
N ILE A 73 -7.49 4.07 -5.70
CA ILE A 73 -8.85 4.60 -5.81
C ILE A 73 -8.84 6.14 -5.79
N VAL A 74 -8.17 6.74 -4.80
CA VAL A 74 -8.02 8.20 -4.69
C VAL A 74 -7.36 8.79 -5.94
N GLY A 75 -6.31 8.14 -6.45
CA GLY A 75 -5.63 8.56 -7.68
C GLY A 75 -6.54 8.54 -8.91
N GLN A 76 -7.33 7.48 -9.07
CA GLN A 76 -8.29 7.34 -10.17
C GLN A 76 -9.38 8.43 -10.11
N LEU A 77 -9.91 8.72 -8.92
CA LEU A 77 -10.89 9.79 -8.72
C LEU A 77 -10.32 11.16 -9.08
N LEU A 78 -9.10 11.47 -8.66
CA LEU A 78 -8.43 12.73 -9.01
C LEU A 78 -8.24 12.88 -10.52
N ILE A 79 -7.87 11.80 -11.22
CA ILE A 79 -7.72 11.80 -12.69
C ILE A 79 -9.09 12.00 -13.37
N GLY A 80 -10.12 11.28 -12.92
CA GLY A 80 -11.47 11.33 -13.49
C GLY A 80 -12.20 12.64 -13.26
N SER A 81 -11.83 13.39 -12.22
CA SER A 81 -12.56 14.58 -11.75
C SER A 81 -11.71 15.86 -11.74
N ALA A 82 -10.73 15.96 -12.65
CA ALA A 82 -9.88 17.15 -12.86
C ALA A 82 -9.24 17.68 -11.55
N GLY A 83 -8.76 16.76 -10.71
CA GLY A 83 -8.10 17.06 -9.44
C GLY A 83 -9.03 17.34 -8.27
N ARG A 84 -10.34 17.09 -8.39
CA ARG A 84 -11.32 17.22 -7.30
C ARG A 84 -11.80 15.85 -6.88
N ILE A 85 -12.10 15.67 -5.59
CA ILE A 85 -12.70 14.45 -5.06
C ILE A 85 -14.08 14.80 -4.54
N ASP A 86 -15.10 14.14 -5.08
CA ASP A 86 -16.44 14.12 -4.50
C ASP A 86 -16.48 13.08 -3.39
N SER A 87 -16.94 13.48 -2.20
CA SER A 87 -16.94 12.61 -1.03
C SER A 87 -17.93 11.45 -1.12
N VAL A 88 -19.06 11.64 -1.82
CA VAL A 88 -20.06 10.59 -2.01
C VAL A 88 -19.52 9.55 -2.99
N GLN A 89 -18.86 10.00 -4.05
CA GLN A 89 -18.20 9.10 -4.98
C GLN A 89 -17.07 8.31 -4.29
N LEU A 90 -16.19 8.99 -3.52
CA LEU A 90 -15.14 8.31 -2.76
C LEU A 90 -15.72 7.24 -1.82
N ALA A 91 -16.79 7.57 -1.09
CA ALA A 91 -17.44 6.61 -0.21
C ALA A 91 -18.01 5.41 -0.98
N SER A 92 -18.59 5.63 -2.17
CA SER A 92 -19.09 4.54 -3.03
C SER A 92 -17.96 3.62 -3.48
N GLU A 93 -16.85 4.16 -4.00
CA GLU A 93 -15.72 3.36 -4.47
C GLU A 93 -15.09 2.54 -3.34
N LEU A 94 -14.97 3.11 -2.13
CA LEU A 94 -14.45 2.39 -0.96
C LEU A 94 -15.39 1.26 -0.52
N LEU A 95 -16.71 1.48 -0.57
CA LEU A 95 -17.70 0.44 -0.29
C LEU A 95 -17.70 -0.66 -1.34
N ASP A 96 -17.40 -0.35 -2.59
CA ASP A 96 -17.35 -1.36 -3.66
C ASP A 96 -16.03 -2.14 -3.61
N TRP A 97 -14.92 -1.50 -3.26
CA TRP A 97 -13.65 -2.16 -2.95
C TRP A 97 -13.76 -3.13 -1.77
N GLU A 98 -14.43 -2.75 -0.67
CA GLU A 98 -14.56 -3.60 0.52
C GLU A 98 -15.38 -4.89 0.29
N LYS A 99 -16.23 -4.91 -0.75
CA LYS A 99 -17.05 -6.08 -1.11
C LYS A 99 -16.32 -7.08 -2.04
N ALA A 100 -15.22 -6.67 -2.66
CA ALA A 100 -14.51 -7.46 -3.67
C ALA A 100 -13.66 -8.58 -3.05
#